data_AF-A0A2E7KNG5-F1
#
_entry.id   AF-A0A2E7KNG5-F1
#
_cell.length_a   1.000
_cell.length_b   1.000
_cell.length_c   1.000
_cell.angle_alpha   90.00
_cell.angle_beta   90.00
_cell.angle_gamma   90.00
#
_symmetry.space_group_name_H-M   'P 1'
#
loop_
_entity.id
_entity.type
_entity.pdbx_description
1 polymer ?
#
loop_
_entity_poly.entity_id
_entity_poly.type
_entity_poly.pdbx_seq_one_letter_code
_entity_poly.pdbx_strand_id
1 'polypeptide(L)' 'MATSKFLRVHCRDCGNEQIIFERANTVINCGVCGSVLARPAGGKAQLTGATVAEILE' A
#
# COMPACT_ATOMS: atom_id res chain seq x y z
N MET A 1 19.06 -11.70 -1.24
CA MET A 1 17.70 -12.09 -0.82
C MET A 1 16.82 -10.86 -0.90
N ALA A 2 15.91 -10.78 -1.88
CA ALA A 2 14.97 -9.67 -1.95
C ALA A 2 13.87 -9.90 -0.92
N THR A 3 14.04 -9.40 0.29
CA THR A 3 12.98 -9.34 1.30
C THR A 3 12.00 -8.25 0.87
N SER A 4 11.04 -8.63 0.03
CA SER A 4 9.88 -7.81 -0.29
C SER A 4 8.69 -8.45 0.40
N LYS A 5 8.07 -7.71 1.31
CA LYS A 5 6.94 -8.18 2.11
C LYS A 5 5.63 -7.64 1.53
N PHE A 6 4.55 -8.35 1.82
CA PHE A 6 3.21 -7.86 1.57
C PHE A 6 2.78 -7.02 2.77
N LEU A 7 2.27 -5.82 2.52
CA LEU A 7 1.76 -4.93 3.54
C LEU A 7 0.24 -4.92 3.42
N ARG A 8 -0.45 -5.31 4.48
CA ARG A 8 -1.88 -5.09 4.60
C ARG A 8 -2.08 -3.66 5.09
N VAL A 9 -2.73 -2.83 4.27
CA VAL A 9 -2.94 -1.41 4.54
C VAL A 9 -4.42 -1.09 4.62
N HIS A 10 -4.74 -0.19 5.53
CA HIS A 10 -6.08 0.30 5.77
C HIS A 10 -6.21 1.71 5.23
N CYS A 11 -7.17 1.95 4.34
CA CYS A 11 -7.45 3.29 3.84
C CYS A 11 -8.06 4.16 4.97
N ARG A 12 -7.55 5.38 5.16
CA ARG A 12 -8.09 6.30 6.18
C ARG A 12 -9.44 6.89 5.80
N ASP A 13 -9.71 7.06 4.51
CA ASP A 13 -10.93 7.73 4.03
C ASP A 13 -12.16 6.83 4.03
N CYS A 14 -12.00 5.54 3.69
CA CYS A 14 -13.13 4.61 3.53
C CYS A 14 -13.06 3.38 4.42
N GLY A 15 -11.98 3.21 5.19
CA GLY A 15 -11.79 2.00 6.00
C GLY A 15 -11.58 0.73 5.18
N ASN A 16 -11.31 0.84 3.88
CA ASN A 16 -11.07 -0.33 3.05
C ASN A 16 -9.69 -0.95 3.34
N GLU A 17 -9.66 -2.27 3.45
CA GLU A 17 -8.44 -3.05 3.60
C GLU A 17 -7.93 -3.47 2.22
N GLN A 18 -6.64 -3.24 1.95
CA GLN A 18 -6.00 -3.76 0.76
C GLN A 18 -4.62 -4.31 1.09
N ILE A 19 -4.25 -5.36 0.36
CA ILE A 19 -2.91 -5.92 0.43
C ILE A 19 -2.10 -5.29 -0.70
N ILE A 20 -1.00 -4.66 -0.35
CA ILE A 20 -0.08 -4.03 -1.30
C ILE A 20 1.31 -4.63 -1.17
N PHE A 21 2.12 -4.45 -2.20
CA PHE A 21 3.51 -4.87 -2.17
C PHE A 21 4.42 -3.73 -1.68
N GLU A 22 5.34 -4.01 -0.76
CA GLU A 22 6.26 -2.99 -0.24
C GLU A 22 7.06 -2.28 -1.35
N ARG A 23 7.37 -2.99 -2.45
CA ARG A 23 8.11 -2.46 -3.61
C ARG A 23 7.21 -2.30 -4.85
N ALA A 24 5.98 -1.83 -4.67
CA ALA A 24 5.11 -1.54 -5.82
C ALA A 24 5.75 -0.49 -6.74
N ASN A 25 5.87 -0.80 -8.04
CA ASN A 25 6.33 0.13 -9.08
C ASN A 25 5.18 0.90 -9.76
N THR A 26 3.94 0.59 -9.38
CA THR A 26 2.72 1.23 -9.87
C THR A 26 2.07 2.06 -8.77
N VAL A 27 1.24 3.03 -9.18
CA VAL A 27 0.35 3.75 -8.26
C VAL A 27 -0.76 2.79 -7.83
N ILE A 28 -0.93 2.61 -6.53
CA ILE A 28 -2.02 1.80 -5.96
C ILE A 28 -3.14 2.74 -5.54
N ASN A 29 -4.28 2.61 -6.21
CA ASN A 29 -5.51 3.31 -5.86
C ASN A 29 -6.38 2.43 -4.95
N CYS A 30 -7.21 3.08 -4.14
CA CYS A 30 -8.26 2.40 -3.39
C CYS A 30 -9.37 1.95 -4.34
N GLY A 31 -9.72 0.67 -4.33
CA GLY A 31 -10.84 0.15 -5.14
C GLY A 31 -12.22 0.71 -4.75
N VAL A 32 -12.34 1.31 -3.56
CA VAL A 32 -13.60 1.85 -3.04
C VAL A 32 -13.71 3.36 -3.27
N CYS A 33 -12.75 4.14 -2.77
CA CYS A 33 -12.79 5.60 -2.85
C CYS A 33 -11.98 6.21 -4.01
N GLY A 34 -11.17 5.41 -4.71
CA GLY A 34 -10.28 5.91 -5.78
C GLY A 34 -9.05 6.68 -5.28
N SER A 35 -8.96 7.01 -3.98
CA SER A 35 -7.83 7.71 -3.38
C SER A 35 -6.51 6.96 -3.56
N VAL A 36 -5.41 7.70 -3.69
CA VAL A 36 -4.08 7.13 -3.83
C VAL A 36 -3.59 6.59 -2.49
N LEU A 37 -3.45 5.27 -2.38
CA LEU A 37 -2.97 4.62 -1.15
C LEU A 37 -1.45 4.59 -1.10
N ALA A 38 -0.82 4.17 -2.20
CA ALA A 38 0.62 4.07 -2.33
C ALA A 38 1.10 4.63 -3.67
N ARG A 39 2.20 5.39 -3.65
CA ARG A 39 2.91 5.83 -4.84
C ARG A 39 4.22 5.07 -4.99
N PRO A 40 4.62 4.69 -6.21
CA PRO A 40 5.91 4.07 -6.44
C PRO A 40 7.01 5.11 -6.22
N ALA A 41 8.07 4.69 -5.55
CA ALA A 41 9.32 5.44 -5.43
C ALA A 41 10.46 4.50 -5.81
N GLY A 42 11.68 5.02 -6.02
CA GLY A 42 12.85 4.24 -6.45
C GLY A 42 13.33 3.12 -5.51
N GLY A 43 12.53 2.75 -4.51
CA GLY A 43 12.79 1.68 -3.56
C GLY A 43 11.48 1.16 -2.96
N LYS A 44 11.17 1.56 -1.73
CA LYS A 44 9.90 1.22 -1.06
C LYS A 44 8.79 2.16 -1.52
N ALA A 45 7.62 1.61 -1.80
CA ALA A 45 6.43 2.39 -2.15
C ALA A 45 6.06 3.32 -0.99
N GLN A 46 5.74 4.57 -1.32
CA GLN A 46 5.40 5.59 -0.34
C GLN A 46 3.89 5.58 -0.09
N LEU A 47 3.51 5.29 1.15
CA LEU A 47 2.13 5.31 1.61
C LEU A 47 1.69 6.74 1.91
N THR A 48 0.69 7.25 1.20
CA THR A 48 0.20 8.63 1.35
C THR A 48 -1.20 8.70 1.98
N GLY A 49 -2.07 7.75 1.66
CA GLY A 49 -3.47 7.73 2.10
C GLY A 49 -3.89 6.45 2.84
N ALA A 50 -2.92 5.63 3.25
CA ALA A 50 -3.20 4.37 3.93
C ALA A 50 -2.31 4.19 5.17
N THR A 51 -2.81 3.45 6.14
CA THR A 51 -2.11 3.09 7.38
C THR A 51 -1.74 1.61 7.31
N VAL A 52 -0.52 1.24 7.68
CA VAL A 52 -0.12 -0.18 7.71
C VAL A 52 -0.81 -0.86 8.88
N ALA A 53 -1.61 -1.89 8.60
CA ALA A 53 -2.25 -2.72 9.61
C ALA A 53 -1.32 -3.89 10.00
N GLU A 54 -0.87 -4.65 9.01
CA GLU A 54 -0.03 -5.83 9.24
C GLU A 54 1.00 -6.02 8.12
N ILE A 55 2.13 -6.64 8.47
CA ILE A 55 3.19 -6.99 7.53
C ILE A 55 3.12 -8.51 7.36
N LEU A 56 2.65 -8.96 6.21
CA LEU A 56 2.65 -10.35 5.83
C LEU A 56 4.01 -10.68 5.18
N GLU A 57 4.73 -11.64 5.74
CA GLU A 57 6.02 -12.11 5.23
C GLU A 57 5.89 -12.97 3.97
#